data_AF-A0A923IHS8-F1
#
_entry.id   AF-A0A923IHS8-F1
#
_cell.length_a   1.000
_cell.length_b   1.000
_cell.length_c   1.000
_cell.angle_alpha   90.00
_cell.angle_beta   90.00
_cell.angle_gamma   90.00
#
_symmetry.space_group_name_H-M   'P 1'
#
loop_
_entity.id
_entity.type
_entity.pdbx_description
1 polymer ?
#
loop_
_entity_poly.entity_id
_entity_poly.type
_entity_poly.pdbx_seq_one_letter_code
_entity_poly.pdbx_strand_id
1 'polypeptide(L)'
;MRILWGNVMLRRFYNPLLAYKQSKLANVLFTAEFNRRLDGTTRIRAYAIDPGLVNTQIGSKNNHGIVRWAWDLRRRQGADPSVPARTIAMVASRPKLDPPDGIYWRDCRSIAPSRYALRADEAAKLWALSEQLCAPEDRFSG
;
A
#
# COMPACT_ATOMS: atom_id res chain seq x y z
N MET A 1 -5.96 -8.70 7.73
CA MET A 1 -4.52 -8.72 8.04
C MET A 1 -4.18 -7.48 8.86
N ARG A 2 -3.12 -7.53 9.68
CA ARG A 2 -2.70 -6.45 10.59
C ARG A 2 -1.18 -6.25 10.48
N ILE A 3 -0.67 -5.12 10.97
CA ILE A 3 0.77 -4.96 11.21
C ILE A 3 1.16 -5.87 12.37
N LEU A 4 2.27 -6.59 12.20
CA LEU A 4 2.87 -7.45 13.21
C LEU A 4 3.84 -6.61 14.04
N TRP A 5 3.34 -5.82 14.97
CA TRP A 5 4.16 -4.90 15.77
C TRP A 5 5.31 -5.56 16.52
N GLY A 6 5.12 -6.79 17.03
CA GLY A 6 6.19 -7.56 17.69
C GLY A 6 7.31 -8.03 16.76
N ASN A 7 7.14 -7.89 15.44
CA ASN A 7 8.12 -8.26 14.42
C ASN A 7 7.90 -7.44 13.13
N VAL A 8 7.85 -6.12 13.25
CA VAL A 8 7.44 -5.22 12.16
C VAL A 8 8.36 -5.35 10.94
N MET A 9 9.65 -5.56 11.18
CA MET A 9 10.69 -5.77 10.16
C MET A 9 10.78 -7.22 9.66
N LEU A 10 9.97 -8.14 10.20
CA LEU A 10 9.99 -9.57 9.87
C LEU A 10 11.39 -10.20 9.90
N ARG A 11 12.23 -9.77 10.86
CA ARG A 11 13.62 -10.25 11.02
C ARG A 11 13.70 -11.71 11.44
N ARG A 12 12.66 -12.22 12.09
CA ARG A 12 12.50 -13.65 12.43
C ARG A 12 11.40 -14.24 11.56
N PHE A 13 11.61 -15.47 11.06
CA PHE A 13 10.65 -16.21 10.24
C PHE A 13 10.14 -15.44 9.01
N TYR A 14 11.08 -14.89 8.22
CA TYR A 14 10.75 -14.07 7.06
C TYR A 14 9.89 -14.84 6.05
N ASN A 15 8.74 -14.26 5.69
CA ASN A 15 7.87 -14.75 4.64
C ASN A 15 7.66 -13.64 3.60
N PRO A 16 8.12 -13.82 2.35
CA PRO A 16 8.05 -12.77 1.32
C PRO A 16 6.62 -12.26 1.04
N LEU A 17 5.63 -13.15 1.03
CA LEU A 17 4.24 -12.78 0.78
C LEU A 17 3.66 -11.99 1.95
N LEU A 18 3.99 -12.37 3.19
CA LEU A 18 3.59 -11.65 4.39
C LEU A 18 4.24 -10.27 4.44
N ALA A 19 5.54 -10.18 4.16
CA ALA A 19 6.29 -8.92 4.08
C ALA A 19 5.66 -7.97 3.04
N TYR A 20 5.37 -8.49 1.86
CA TYR A 20 4.70 -7.73 0.81
C TYR A 20 3.30 -7.26 1.22
N LYS A 21 2.47 -8.15 1.76
CA LYS A 21 1.13 -7.77 2.22
C LYS A 21 1.20 -6.71 3.32
N GLN A 22 2.19 -6.78 4.21
CA GLN A 22 2.39 -5.81 5.29
C GLN A 22 2.83 -4.45 4.74
N SER A 23 3.75 -4.41 3.77
CA SER A 23 4.15 -3.15 3.13
C SER A 23 3.01 -2.50 2.35
N LYS A 24 2.17 -3.29 1.67
CA LYS A 24 0.97 -2.75 1.00
C LYS A 24 -0.08 -2.24 1.97
N LEU A 25 -0.25 -2.89 3.12
CA LEU A 25 -1.10 -2.37 4.19
C LEU A 25 -0.53 -1.06 4.76
N ALA A 26 0.79 -0.99 4.95
CA ALA A 26 1.48 0.22 5.42
C ALA A 26 1.26 1.40 4.48
N ASN A 27 1.27 1.20 3.16
CA ASN A 27 0.95 2.27 2.20
C ASN A 27 -0.45 2.87 2.42
N VAL A 28 -1.47 2.04 2.66
CA VAL A 28 -2.83 2.54 2.88
C VAL A 28 -2.96 3.28 4.21
N LEU A 29 -2.34 2.75 5.27
CA LEU A 29 -2.27 3.42 6.58
C LEU A 29 -1.55 4.77 6.47
N PHE A 30 -0.43 4.83 5.73
CA PHE A 30 0.28 6.07 5.45
C PHE A 30 -0.61 7.08 4.72
N THR A 31 -1.31 6.66 3.67
CA THR A 31 -2.25 7.53 2.94
C THR A 31 -3.34 8.10 3.86
N ALA A 32 -3.90 7.28 4.74
CA ALA A 32 -4.92 7.71 5.71
C ALA A 32 -4.35 8.76 6.68
N GLU A 33 -3.19 8.50 7.27
CA GLU A 33 -2.56 9.41 8.24
C GLU A 33 -2.06 10.70 7.59
N PHE A 34 -1.49 10.62 6.39
CA PHE A 34 -1.06 11.78 5.60
C PHE A 34 -2.23 12.75 5.39
N ASN A 35 -3.36 12.23 4.90
CA ASN A 35 -4.56 13.03 4.68
C ASN A 35 -5.11 13.60 5.99
N ARG A 36 -5.11 12.82 7.08
CA ARG A 36 -5.57 13.29 8.40
C ARG A 36 -4.72 14.43 8.95
N ARG A 37 -3.39 14.38 8.75
CA ARG A 37 -2.45 15.41 9.23
C ARG A 37 -2.49 16.69 8.41
N LEU A 38 -2.76 16.57 7.11
CA LEU A 38 -2.80 17.71 6.18
C LEU A 38 -4.20 18.28 5.95
N ASP A 39 -5.22 17.68 6.57
CA ASP A 39 -6.57 18.20 6.50
C ASP A 39 -6.64 19.62 7.09
N GLY A 40 -7.20 20.55 6.34
CA GLY A 40 -7.28 21.97 6.71
C GLY A 40 -5.97 22.77 6.61
N THR A 41 -4.82 22.15 6.35
CA THR A 41 -3.53 22.88 6.20
C THR A 41 -3.13 23.10 4.75
N THR A 42 -3.53 22.20 3.84
CA THR A 42 -3.23 22.29 2.41
C THR A 42 -4.32 21.64 1.57
N ARG A 43 -4.26 21.87 0.25
CA ARG A 43 -5.10 21.17 -0.73
C ARG A 43 -4.48 19.85 -1.22
N ILE A 44 -3.27 19.52 -0.77
CA ILE A 44 -2.57 18.28 -1.15
C ILE A 44 -3.27 17.08 -0.52
N ARG A 45 -3.51 16.04 -1.33
CA ARG A 45 -4.15 14.78 -0.91
C ARG A 45 -3.37 13.59 -1.45
N ALA A 46 -3.27 12.54 -0.64
CA ALA A 46 -2.72 11.25 -1.02
C ALA A 46 -3.83 10.24 -1.33
N TYR A 47 -3.57 9.35 -2.29
CA TYR A 47 -4.44 8.23 -2.66
C TYR A 47 -3.63 6.96 -2.81
N ALA A 48 -4.20 5.84 -2.39
CA ALA A 48 -3.63 4.50 -2.55
C ALA A 48 -4.35 3.79 -3.70
N ILE A 49 -3.61 3.42 -4.74
CA ILE A 49 -4.16 2.75 -5.92
C ILE A 49 -3.79 1.28 -5.86
N ASP A 50 -4.82 0.44 -5.89
CA ASP A 50 -4.70 -1.00 -6.07
C ASP A 50 -4.72 -1.34 -7.55
N PRO A 51 -3.61 -1.84 -8.10
CA PRO A 51 -3.57 -2.27 -9.49
C PRO A 51 -4.28 -3.60 -9.76
N GLY A 52 -4.91 -4.22 -8.75
CA GLY A 52 -5.55 -5.52 -8.86
C GLY A 52 -4.53 -6.65 -8.82
N LEU A 53 -4.88 -7.79 -9.41
CA LEU A 53 -3.94 -8.91 -9.61
C LEU A 53 -2.88 -8.50 -10.64
N VAL A 54 -1.84 -7.80 -10.18
CA VAL A 54 -0.64 -7.54 -10.98
C VAL A 54 0.38 -8.63 -10.75
N ASN A 55 0.97 -9.05 -11.87
CA ASN A 55 2.03 -10.02 -12.00
C ASN A 55 3.30 -9.58 -11.24
N THR A 56 3.31 -9.74 -9.91
CA THR A 56 4.51 -9.50 -9.10
C THR A 56 5.27 -10.82 -8.92
N GLN A 57 6.51 -10.91 -9.40
CA GLN A 57 7.36 -12.11 -9.28
C GLN A 57 7.68 -12.54 -7.82
N ILE A 58 7.07 -11.90 -6.81
CA ILE A 58 7.35 -12.07 -5.39
C ILE A 58 7.07 -13.50 -4.91
N GLY A 59 6.13 -14.22 -5.56
CA GLY A 59 5.90 -15.64 -5.26
C GLY A 59 6.72 -16.63 -6.08
N SER A 60 7.57 -16.18 -7.00
CA SER A 60 8.30 -17.05 -7.94
C SER A 60 9.74 -17.35 -7.52
N LYS A 61 10.25 -16.71 -6.46
CA LYS A 61 11.67 -16.84 -6.10
C LYS A 61 12.06 -18.13 -5.39
N ASN A 62 11.12 -19.02 -4.97
CA ASN A 62 11.49 -20.26 -4.26
C ASN A 62 10.53 -21.47 -4.36
N ASN A 63 9.49 -21.48 -5.20
CA ASN A 63 8.49 -22.58 -5.17
C ASN A 63 8.39 -23.35 -6.50
N HIS A 64 8.82 -24.62 -6.49
CA HIS A 64 8.56 -25.61 -7.54
C HIS A 64 7.13 -26.19 -7.43
N GLY A 65 6.50 -26.55 -8.56
CA GLY A 65 5.25 -27.33 -8.60
C GLY A 65 3.94 -26.51 -8.65
N ILE A 66 2.91 -26.96 -7.91
CA ILE A 66 1.51 -26.46 -7.91
C ILE A 66 1.41 -24.93 -7.75
N VAL A 67 2.33 -24.32 -7.00
CA VAL A 67 2.35 -22.87 -6.76
C VAL A 67 2.69 -22.09 -8.04
N ARG A 68 3.57 -22.63 -8.90
CA ARG A 68 3.87 -22.04 -10.21
C ARG A 68 2.66 -22.15 -11.14
N TRP A 69 1.95 -23.28 -11.12
CA TRP A 69 0.74 -23.47 -11.91
C TRP A 69 -0.41 -22.54 -11.46
N ALA A 70 -0.62 -22.40 -10.15
CA ALA A 70 -1.56 -21.43 -9.59
C ALA A 70 -1.14 -19.97 -9.90
N TRP A 71 0.17 -19.70 -9.96
CA TRP A 71 0.70 -18.43 -10.44
C TRP A 71 0.40 -18.20 -11.92
N ASP A 72 0.63 -19.19 -12.78
CA ASP A 72 0.39 -19.11 -14.22
C ASP A 72 -1.11 -18.90 -14.52
N LEU A 73 -1.98 -19.58 -13.79
CA LEU A 73 -3.42 -19.38 -13.88
C LEU A 73 -3.84 -17.99 -13.40
N ARG A 74 -3.24 -17.48 -12.30
CA ARG A 74 -3.46 -16.11 -11.83
C ARG A 74 -2.91 -15.05 -12.79
N ARG A 75 -1.80 -15.30 -13.48
CA ARG A 75 -1.24 -14.38 -14.50
C ARG A 75 -2.20 -14.19 -15.66
N ARG A 76 -2.89 -15.26 -16.08
CA ARG A 76 -3.91 -15.23 -17.13
C ARG A 76 -5.17 -14.44 -16.73
N GLN A 77 -5.37 -14.20 -15.44
CA GLN A 77 -6.46 -13.37 -14.89
C GLN A 77 -5.95 -12.00 -14.40
N GLY A 78 -4.70 -11.65 -14.69
CA GLY A 78 -4.12 -10.39 -14.27
C GLY A 78 -4.76 -9.22 -15.00
N ALA A 79 -4.97 -8.10 -14.30
CA ALA A 79 -5.50 -6.90 -14.91
C ALA A 79 -4.53 -6.37 -15.98
N ASP A 80 -5.07 -5.95 -17.12
CA ASP A 80 -4.29 -5.25 -18.16
C ASP A 80 -3.58 -4.05 -17.53
N PRO A 81 -2.24 -3.88 -17.68
CA PRO A 81 -1.49 -2.77 -17.11
C PRO A 81 -2.04 -1.37 -17.45
N SER A 82 -2.79 -1.24 -18.54
CA SER A 82 -3.50 -0.01 -18.90
C SER A 82 -4.57 0.41 -17.88
N VAL A 83 -5.13 -0.53 -17.12
CA VAL A 83 -6.18 -0.28 -16.12
C VAL A 83 -5.66 0.48 -14.89
N PRO A 84 -4.59 0.05 -14.19
CA PRO A 84 -3.99 0.86 -13.13
C PRO A 84 -3.43 2.18 -13.64
N ALA A 85 -2.83 2.21 -14.84
CA ALA A 85 -2.33 3.45 -15.44
C ALA A 85 -3.47 4.46 -15.66
N ARG A 86 -4.61 4.00 -16.19
CA ARG A 86 -5.82 4.82 -16.33
C ARG A 86 -6.36 5.30 -14.99
N THR A 87 -6.33 4.45 -13.97
CA THR A 87 -6.77 4.82 -12.61
C THR A 87 -5.87 5.91 -12.02
N ILE A 88 -4.55 5.80 -12.16
CA ILE A 88 -3.59 6.84 -11.75
C ILE A 88 -3.87 8.14 -12.47
N ALA A 89 -3.96 8.12 -13.80
CA ALA A 89 -4.21 9.32 -14.60
C ALA A 89 -5.52 9.99 -14.21
N MET A 90 -6.60 9.22 -14.02
CA MET A 90 -7.90 9.73 -13.59
C MET A 90 -7.84 10.36 -12.19
N VAL A 91 -7.22 9.71 -11.21
CA VAL A 91 -7.10 10.24 -9.84
C VAL A 91 -6.23 11.51 -9.82
N ALA A 92 -5.14 11.53 -10.59
CA ALA A 92 -4.21 12.66 -10.63
C ALA A 92 -4.77 13.87 -11.40
N SER A 93 -5.63 13.66 -12.39
CA SER A 93 -6.21 14.73 -13.22
C SER A 93 -7.48 15.35 -12.63
N ARG A 94 -8.07 14.75 -11.59
CA ARG A 94 -9.29 15.28 -10.98
C ARG A 94 -8.97 16.46 -10.05
N PRO A 95 -9.46 17.68 -10.35
CA PRO A 95 -9.16 18.87 -9.55
C PRO A 95 -9.77 18.82 -8.14
N LYS A 96 -10.81 18.00 -7.94
CA LYS A 96 -11.43 17.75 -6.64
C LYS A 96 -12.02 16.35 -6.63
N LEU A 97 -11.57 15.50 -5.71
CA LEU A 97 -12.28 14.28 -5.32
C LEU A 97 -13.09 14.66 -4.09
N ASP A 98 -14.39 14.88 -4.28
CA ASP A 98 -15.30 15.28 -3.22
C ASP A 98 -15.60 14.08 -2.30
N PRO A 99 -15.80 14.28 -0.99
CA PRO A 99 -16.40 13.23 -0.16
C PRO A 99 -17.76 12.85 -0.78
N PRO A 100 -17.98 11.60 -1.23
CA PRO A 100 -17.59 10.33 -0.60
C PRO A 100 -16.37 9.59 -1.20
N ASP A 101 -15.60 10.21 -2.08
CA ASP A 101 -14.46 9.57 -2.72
C ASP A 101 -13.39 9.16 -1.69
N GLY A 102 -13.36 7.87 -1.36
CA GLY A 102 -12.42 7.27 -0.43
C GLY A 102 -10.98 7.31 -0.93
N ILE A 103 -10.03 7.10 -0.01
CA ILE A 103 -8.59 7.20 -0.27
C ILE A 103 -8.02 6.02 -1.09
N TYR A 104 -8.82 4.98 -1.36
CA TYR A 104 -8.36 3.73 -1.95
C TYR A 104 -9.13 3.42 -3.23
N TRP A 105 -8.39 3.17 -4.32
CA TRP A 105 -8.94 3.11 -5.67
C TRP A 105 -8.53 1.83 -6.39
N ARG A 106 -9.45 1.25 -7.16
CA ARG A 106 -9.21 0.12 -8.07
C ARG A 106 -10.12 0.25 -9.27
N ASP A 107 -9.62 -0.06 -10.47
CA ASP A 107 -10.41 -0.07 -11.71
C ASP A 107 -11.23 1.22 -11.92
N CYS A 108 -10.59 2.37 -11.71
CA CYS A 108 -11.21 3.71 -11.77
C CYS A 108 -12.38 3.94 -10.80
N ARG A 109 -12.51 3.14 -9.73
CA ARG A 109 -13.54 3.28 -8.71
C ARG A 109 -12.92 3.41 -7.32
N SER A 110 -13.51 4.26 -6.48
CA SER A 110 -13.20 4.27 -5.06
C SER A 110 -13.82 3.05 -4.40
N ILE A 111 -13.03 2.31 -3.61
CA ILE A 111 -13.50 1.14 -2.88
C ILE A 111 -13.05 1.24 -1.42
N ALA A 112 -13.87 0.71 -0.49
CA ALA A 112 -13.50 0.67 0.91
C ALA A 112 -12.32 -0.31 1.13
N PRO A 113 -11.18 0.14 1.68
CA PRO A 113 -10.12 -0.77 2.10
C PRO A 113 -10.57 -1.56 3.34
N SER A 114 -9.74 -2.52 3.78
CA SER A 114 -10.06 -3.28 4.99
C SER A 114 -10.21 -2.37 6.22
N ARG A 115 -11.09 -2.71 7.17
CA ARG A 115 -11.32 -1.93 8.40
C ARG A 115 -10.03 -1.58 9.15
N TYR A 116 -9.07 -2.49 9.18
CA TYR A 116 -7.79 -2.26 9.84
C TYR A 116 -6.93 -1.19 9.12
N ALA A 117 -7.03 -1.09 7.79
CA ALA A 117 -6.28 -0.11 7.01
C ALA A 117 -6.75 1.35 7.21
N LEU A 118 -7.88 1.56 7.90
CA LEU A 118 -8.42 2.87 8.26
C LEU A 118 -8.36 3.14 9.77
N ARG A 119 -7.69 2.29 10.54
CA ARG A 119 -7.54 2.49 11.98
C ARG A 119 -6.56 3.64 12.26
N ALA A 120 -7.07 4.73 12.83
CA ALA A 120 -6.28 5.91 13.14
C ALA A 120 -5.12 5.62 14.11
N ASP A 121 -5.33 4.74 15.11
CA ASP A 121 -4.29 4.38 16.08
C ASP A 121 -3.13 3.61 15.43
N GLU A 122 -3.44 2.71 14.51
CA GLU A 122 -2.44 1.93 13.76
C GLU A 122 -1.69 2.81 12.76
N ALA A 123 -2.39 3.75 12.11
CA ALA A 123 -1.81 4.68 11.15
C ALA A 123 -0.86 5.68 11.83
N ALA A 124 -1.25 6.23 12.99
CA ALA A 124 -0.41 7.11 13.78
C ALA A 124 0.85 6.39 14.32
N LYS A 125 0.72 5.15 14.81
CA LYS A 125 1.86 4.32 15.22
C LYS A 125 2.82 4.06 14.07
N LEU A 126 2.30 3.75 12.88
CA LEU A 126 3.11 3.49 11.69
C LEU A 126 3.88 4.75 11.29
N TRP A 127 3.22 5.90 11.27
CA TRP A 127 3.85 7.18 10.96
C TRP A 127 5.02 7.48 11.91
N ALA A 128 4.81 7.39 13.22
CA ALA A 128 5.85 7.64 14.21
C ALA A 128 7.05 6.69 14.04
N LEU A 129 6.80 5.41 13.78
CA LEU A 129 7.86 4.45 13.49
C LEU A 129 8.58 4.79 12.18
N SER A 130 7.86 5.16 11.12
CA SER A 130 8.45 5.56 9.84
C SER A 130 9.35 6.79 9.98
N GLU A 131 8.93 7.80 10.76
CA GLU A 131 9.77 8.96 11.07
C GLU A 131 11.08 8.56 11.77
N GLN A 132 11.01 7.66 12.75
CA GLN A 132 12.20 7.15 13.44
C GLN A 132 13.14 6.38 12.50
N LEU A 133 12.59 5.60 11.58
CA LEU A 133 13.37 4.76 10.65
C LEU A 133 13.96 5.54 9.46
N CYS A 134 13.29 6.62 9.06
CA CYS A 134 13.71 7.46 7.93
C CYS A 134 14.41 8.74 8.37
N ALA A 135 14.53 8.99 9.69
CA ALA A 135 15.34 10.07 10.21
C ALA A 135 16.75 9.98 9.62
N PRO A 136 17.31 11.08 9.09
CA PRO A 136 18.67 11.08 8.62
C PRO A 136 19.59 10.66 9.79
N GLU A 137 20.44 9.65 9.56
CA GLU A 137 21.57 9.43 10.45
C GLU A 137 22.44 10.70 10.41
N ASP A 138 22.96 11.15 11.55
CA ASP A 138 23.93 12.25 11.70
C ASP A 138 25.28 11.92 11.01
N ARG A 139 25.25 11.55 9.73
CA ARG A 139 26.41 11.16 8.91
C ARG A 139 27.05 12.33 8.18
N PHE A 140 26.58 13.55 8.40
CA PHE A 140 27.15 14.78 7.84
C PHE A 140 27.70 15.73 8.91
N SER A 141 27.85 15.26 10.16
CA SER A 141 28.53 15.97 11.23
C SER A 141 30.00 15.51 11.29
N GLY A 142 30.79 15.92 10.31
CA GLY A 142 32.23 15.66 10.22
C GLY A 142 32.92 16.67 9.33
#